data_AF-A0A967PB05-F1
#
_entry.id   AF-A0A967PB05-F1
#
_cell.length_a   1.000
_cell.length_b   1.000
_cell.length_c   1.000
_cell.angle_alpha   90.00
_cell.angle_beta   90.00
_cell.angle_gamma   90.00
#
_symmetry.space_group_name_H-M   'P 1'
#
loop_
_entity.id
_entity.type
_entity.pdbx_description
1 polymer ?
#
loop_
_entity_poly.entity_id
_entity_poly.type
_entity_poly.pdbx_seq_one_letter_code
_entity_poly.pdbx_strand_id
1 'polypeptide(L)'
;LAQNAGLPMPKLYIIPEDTPNAFATGRNHNHSAVAVTTGIMRILNMNELKGVIAHELAHIKHKDILISSIAAAISTAITFAGYAAMFFGGGRDDN
;
A
#
# COMPACT_ATOMS: atom_id res chain seq x y z
N LEU A 1 -13.65 0.90 -12.29
CA LEU A 1 -12.70 0.73 -11.16
C LEU A 1 -11.79 1.95 -11.01
N ALA A 2 -10.92 2.27 -11.98
CA ALA A 2 -10.03 3.44 -11.87
C ALA A 2 -10.77 4.80 -11.78
N GLN A 3 -11.80 5.03 -12.60
CA GLN A 3 -12.66 6.22 -12.49
C GLN A 3 -13.36 6.34 -11.13
N ASN A 4 -13.92 5.23 -10.60
CA ASN A 4 -14.54 5.20 -9.28
C ASN A 4 -13.52 5.47 -8.16
N ALA A 5 -12.25 5.13 -8.38
CA ALA A 5 -11.16 5.42 -7.47
C ALA A 5 -10.63 6.86 -7.60
N GLY A 6 -11.10 7.66 -8.56
CA GLY A 6 -10.57 9.00 -8.84
C GLY A 6 -9.13 8.97 -9.36
N LEU A 7 -8.70 7.85 -9.93
CA LEU A 7 -7.35 7.67 -10.45
C LEU A 7 -7.33 7.75 -11.98
N PRO A 8 -6.25 8.29 -12.58
CA PRO A 8 -5.97 8.11 -14.00
C PRO A 8 -6.01 6.62 -14.32
N MET A 9 -6.56 6.25 -15.47
CA MET A 9 -6.63 4.84 -15.87
C MET A 9 -5.19 4.29 -16.02
N PRO A 10 -4.77 3.30 -15.22
CA PRO A 10 -3.45 2.69 -15.37
C PRO A 10 -3.37 1.93 -16.69
N LYS A 11 -2.15 1.79 -17.20
CA LYS A 11 -1.88 0.93 -18.35
C LYS A 11 -2.16 -0.53 -17.97
N LEU A 12 -2.82 -1.26 -18.85
CA LEU A 12 -3.15 -2.67 -18.64
C LEU A 12 -2.26 -3.55 -19.52
N TYR A 13 -1.69 -4.59 -18.92
CA TYR A 13 -0.86 -5.58 -19.62
C TYR A 13 -1.35 -7.00 -19.34
N ILE A 14 -1.28 -7.83 -20.38
CA ILE A 14 -1.51 -9.28 -20.27
C ILE A 14 -0.16 -9.96 -20.51
N ILE A 15 0.27 -10.75 -19.53
CA ILE A 15 1.50 -11.52 -19.59
C ILE A 15 1.13 -12.96 -19.99
N PRO A 16 1.68 -13.50 -21.09
CA PRO A 16 1.40 -14.87 -21.53
C PRO A 16 2.18 -15.89 -20.68
N GLU A 17 1.83 -15.98 -19.41
CA GLU A 17 2.44 -16.90 -18.43
C GLU A 17 1.35 -17.71 -17.74
N ASP A 18 1.60 -19.01 -17.55
CA ASP A 18 0.61 -19.93 -17.00
C ASP A 18 0.50 -19.87 -15.47
N THR A 19 1.55 -19.38 -14.81
CA THR A 19 1.57 -19.16 -13.36
C THR A 19 0.57 -18.04 -13.01
N PRO A 20 -0.41 -18.28 -12.12
CA PRO A 20 -1.42 -17.29 -11.77
C PRO A 20 -0.82 -16.14 -10.96
N ASN A 21 -0.85 -14.94 -11.52
CA ASN A 21 -0.39 -13.72 -10.87
C ASN A 21 -1.08 -12.45 -11.42
N ALA A 22 -1.22 -11.45 -10.58
CA ALA A 22 -1.60 -10.08 -10.91
C ALA A 22 -0.86 -9.10 -9.98
N PHE A 23 -0.35 -7.99 -10.52
CA PHE A 23 0.35 -7.00 -9.71
C PHE A 23 0.23 -5.59 -10.29
N ALA A 24 0.29 -4.61 -9.40
CA ALA A 24 0.36 -3.20 -9.74
C ALA A 24 1.80 -2.65 -9.61
N THR A 25 2.20 -1.76 -10.51
CA THR A 25 3.46 -1.03 -10.41
C THR A 25 3.30 0.41 -10.90
N GLY A 26 4.09 1.33 -10.37
CA GLY A 26 4.04 2.73 -10.79
C GLY A 26 4.78 3.66 -9.83
N ARG A 27 5.37 4.73 -10.39
CA ARG A 27 6.08 5.75 -9.59
C ARG A 27 5.14 6.81 -9.01
N ASN A 28 3.99 7.00 -9.64
CA ASN A 28 2.93 7.91 -9.21
C ASN A 28 1.59 7.50 -9.84
N HIS A 29 0.49 8.07 -9.35
CA HIS A 29 -0.86 7.78 -9.84
C HIS A 29 -1.00 7.96 -11.37
N ASN A 30 -0.29 8.94 -11.96
CA ASN A 30 -0.32 9.24 -13.41
C ASN A 30 0.50 8.27 -14.26
N HIS A 31 1.46 7.56 -13.67
CA HIS A 31 2.33 6.57 -14.31
C HIS A 31 2.23 5.24 -13.56
N SER A 32 1.03 4.69 -13.55
CA SER A 32 0.72 3.37 -13.00
C SER A 32 0.37 2.37 -14.10
N ALA A 33 0.71 1.12 -13.86
CA ALA A 33 0.44 -0.02 -14.72
C ALA A 33 -0.02 -1.20 -13.88
N VAL A 34 -0.95 -1.98 -14.41
CA VAL A 34 -1.42 -3.23 -13.83
C VAL A 34 -1.18 -4.32 -14.85
N ALA A 35 -0.53 -5.39 -14.41
CA ALA A 35 -0.27 -6.57 -15.22
C ALA A 35 -1.01 -7.77 -14.66
N VAL A 36 -1.62 -8.55 -15.55
CA VAL A 36 -2.28 -9.82 -15.22
C VAL A 36 -1.73 -10.92 -16.13
N THR A 37 -1.59 -12.13 -15.58
CA THR A 37 -1.14 -13.30 -16.36
C THR A 37 -2.31 -13.98 -17.07
N THR A 38 -2.06 -14.70 -18.15
CA THR A 38 -3.08 -15.57 -18.76
C THR A 38 -3.48 -16.70 -17.81
N GLY A 39 -2.55 -17.16 -16.96
CA GLY A 39 -2.78 -18.09 -15.86
C GLY A 39 -3.90 -17.65 -14.91
N ILE A 40 -3.83 -16.42 -14.38
CA ILE A 40 -4.85 -15.94 -13.44
C ILE A 40 -6.21 -15.74 -14.12
N MET A 41 -6.23 -15.33 -15.40
CA MET A 41 -7.47 -15.12 -16.16
C MET A 41 -8.24 -16.42 -16.46
N ARG A 42 -7.57 -17.58 -16.47
CA ARG A 42 -8.22 -18.88 -16.66
C ARG A 42 -8.80 -19.45 -15.36
N ILE A 43 -8.27 -19.03 -14.21
CA ILE A 43 -8.68 -19.54 -12.90
C ILE A 43 -9.78 -18.67 -12.30
N LEU A 44 -9.61 -17.35 -12.34
CA LEU A 44 -10.54 -16.42 -11.73
C LEU A 44 -11.63 -16.02 -12.71
N ASN A 45 -12.86 -15.94 -12.22
CA ASN A 45 -13.93 -15.32 -12.98
C ASN A 45 -13.78 -13.78 -12.98
N MET A 46 -14.55 -13.11 -13.84
CA MET A 46 -14.44 -11.66 -14.03
C MET A 46 -14.70 -10.85 -12.74
N ASN A 47 -15.52 -11.34 -11.81
CA ASN A 47 -15.78 -10.62 -10.56
C ASN A 47 -14.63 -10.78 -9.56
N GLU A 48 -14.06 -11.98 -9.45
CA GLU A 48 -12.88 -12.24 -8.65
C GLU A 48 -11.67 -11.44 -9.15
N LEU A 49 -11.44 -11.44 -10.47
CA LEU A 49 -10.37 -10.67 -11.09
C LEU A 49 -10.53 -9.17 -10.86
N LYS A 50 -11.77 -8.65 -10.92
CA LYS A 50 -12.07 -7.25 -10.55
C LYS A 50 -11.75 -6.99 -9.09
N GLY A 51 -12.01 -7.93 -8.18
CA GLY A 51 -11.66 -7.83 -6.76
C GLY A 51 -10.15 -7.73 -6.55
N VAL A 52 -9.38 -8.59 -7.20
CA VAL A 52 -7.91 -8.56 -7.15
C VAL A 52 -7.37 -7.24 -7.70
N ILE A 53 -7.85 -6.81 -8.88
CA ILE A 53 -7.43 -5.53 -9.46
C ILE A 53 -7.84 -4.35 -8.58
N ALA A 54 -9.02 -4.38 -7.95
CA ALA A 54 -9.44 -3.33 -7.03
C ALA A 54 -8.56 -3.26 -5.78
N HIS A 55 -8.14 -4.41 -5.23
CA HIS A 55 -7.19 -4.50 -4.12
C HIS A 55 -5.85 -3.86 -4.49
N GLU A 56 -5.30 -4.22 -5.64
CA GLU A 56 -4.04 -3.67 -6.14
C GLU A 56 -4.13 -2.15 -6.44
N LEU A 57 -5.24 -1.68 -7.00
CA LEU A 57 -5.48 -0.25 -7.22
C LEU A 57 -5.63 0.53 -5.92
N ALA A 58 -6.17 -0.08 -4.87
CA ALA A 58 -6.29 0.53 -3.55
C ALA A 58 -4.91 0.80 -2.94
N HIS A 59 -3.95 -0.13 -3.10
CA HIS A 59 -2.56 0.06 -2.68
C HIS A 59 -1.89 1.23 -3.41
N ILE A 60 -2.15 1.38 -4.73
CA ILE A 60 -1.65 2.54 -5.50
C ILE A 60 -2.26 3.84 -4.95
N LYS A 61 -3.56 3.85 -4.66
CA LYS A 61 -4.30 5.05 -4.24
C LYS A 61 -3.92 5.54 -2.84
N HIS A 62 -3.92 4.64 -1.86
CA HIS A 62 -3.91 5.06 -0.46
C HIS A 62 -2.50 5.21 0.11
N LYS A 63 -1.46 4.82 -0.63
CA LYS A 63 -0.09 4.79 -0.13
C LYS A 63 -0.06 4.16 1.28
N ASP A 64 -0.82 3.08 1.50
CA ASP A 64 -1.05 2.52 2.85
C ASP A 64 0.27 2.24 3.56
N ILE A 65 1.28 1.79 2.80
CA ILE A 65 2.65 1.60 3.28
C ILE A 65 3.27 2.91 3.78
N LEU A 66 3.13 4.04 3.06
CA LEU A 66 3.67 5.34 3.47
C LEU A 66 2.95 5.88 4.71
N ILE A 67 1.61 5.78 4.74
CA ILE A 67 0.82 6.26 5.88
C ILE A 67 1.15 5.44 7.13
N SER A 68 1.17 4.10 7.02
CA SER A 68 1.57 3.22 8.12
C SER A 68 3.02 3.47 8.55
N SER A 69 3.93 3.72 7.62
CA SER A 69 5.33 4.03 7.95
C SER A 69 5.48 5.37 8.68
N ILE A 70 4.74 6.42 8.26
CA ILE A 70 4.74 7.72 8.95
C ILE A 70 4.11 7.59 10.35
N ALA A 71 2.98 6.88 10.46
CA ALA A 71 2.34 6.64 11.75
C ALA A 71 3.26 5.86 12.71
N ALA A 72 3.96 4.84 12.20
CA ALA A 72 4.95 4.08 12.96
C ALA A 72 6.15 4.95 13.38
N ALA A 73 6.65 5.80 12.48
CA ALA A 73 7.74 6.73 12.80
C ALA A 73 7.35 7.72 13.91
N ILE A 74 6.13 8.27 13.85
CA ILE A 74 5.61 9.18 14.89
C ILE A 74 5.46 8.44 16.22
N SER A 75 4.89 7.23 16.23
CA SER A 75 4.80 6.41 17.45
C SER A 75 6.18 6.13 18.05
N THR A 76 7.14 5.75 17.20
CA THR A 76 8.52 5.47 17.64
C THR A 76 9.16 6.70 18.27
N ALA A 77 8.99 7.88 17.69
CA ALA A 77 9.51 9.14 18.22
C ALA A 77 8.89 9.49 19.59
N ILE A 78 7.57 9.33 19.75
CA ILE A 78 6.88 9.57 21.02
C ILE A 78 7.36 8.60 22.10
N THR A 79 7.47 7.32 21.78
CA THR A 79 7.99 6.30 22.70
C THR A 79 9.41 6.64 23.17
N PHE A 80 10.29 7.05 22.24
CA PHE A 80 11.66 7.43 22.57
C PHE A 80 11.71 8.68 23.46
N ALA A 81 10.88 9.69 23.17
CA ALA A 81 10.77 10.89 24.00
C ALA A 81 10.23 10.56 25.41
N GLY A 82 9.26 9.65 25.53
CA GLY A 82 8.74 9.19 26.82
C GLY A 82 9.81 8.48 27.65
N TYR A 83 10.61 7.60 27.02
CA TYR A 83 11.75 6.97 27.68
C TYR A 83 12.80 7.99 28.12
N ALA A 84 13.15 8.95 27.26
CA ALA A 84 14.09 10.02 27.61
C ALA A 84 13.58 10.88 28.77
N ALA A 85 12.29 11.24 28.78
CA ALA A 85 11.68 11.99 29.88
C ALA A 85 11.67 11.22 31.20
N MET A 86 11.44 9.89 31.18
CA MET A 86 11.57 9.07 32.39
C MET A 86 13.03 8.95 32.86
N PHE A 87 13.98 8.83 31.93
CA PHE A 87 15.40 8.64 32.25
C PHE A 87 16.08 9.94 32.74
N PHE A 88 15.68 11.10 32.20
CA PHE A 88 16.28 12.41 32.51
C PHE A 88 15.40 13.31 33.38
N GLY A 89 14.11 13.02 33.54
CA GLY A 89 13.14 13.83 34.30
C GLY A 89 12.79 13.27 35.69
N GLY A 90 13.40 12.16 36.12
CA GLY A 90 13.16 11.50 37.40
C GLY A 90 13.74 12.20 38.64
N GLY A 91 14.46 13.32 38.48
CA GLY A 91 14.98 14.12 39.58
C GLY A 91 13.99 15.20 40.02
N ARG A 92 12.92 14.81 40.74
CA ARG A 92 12.17 15.78 41.54
C ARG A 92 12.85 15.92 42.88
N ASP A 93 13.45 17.09 43.05
CA ASP A 93 14.04 17.68 44.24
C ASP A 93 12.99 17.66 45.38
N ASP A 94 13.20 16.82 46.39
CA ASP A 94 12.47 16.86 47.66
C ASP A 94 13.23 17.82 48.59
N ASN A 95 12.61 18.97 48.90
CA ASN A 95 13.04 19.89 49.95
C ASN A 95 11.81 20.42 50.71
#